data_AF-A0A182T8R2-F1
#
_entry.id   AF-A0A182T8R2-F1
#
_cell.length_a   1.000
_cell.length_b   1.000
_cell.length_c   1.000
_cell.angle_alpha   90.00
_cell.angle_beta   90.00
_cell.angle_gamma   90.00
#
_symmetry.space_group_name_H-M   'P 1'
#
loop_
_entity.id
_entity.type
_entity.pdbx_description
1 polymer ?
#
loop_
_entity_poly.entity_id
_entity_poly.type
_entity_poly.pdbx_seq_one_letter_code
_entity_poly.pdbx_strand_id
1 'polypeptide(L)'
;MIGGNDFCSDVCYQTNATEWINRDQEKYLLTTLHYLKKVMPRTLVNLVPSPLINLSFSIDKVQAPLTCQFVRPIECSCLYGPKYSSQRNLYRQLERRFVKIMERVSHRPEFHSNDFTVVYQPFYRDASIFHRRDGKPDLSIMAIDCVHLSQKGHAVSANGLWNNMLEPTRHKTTVLRELFEEFRCPTPENPYIRTYYNS
;
A
#
# COMPACT_ATOMS: atom_id res chain seq x y z
N MET A 1 6.93 -3.31 0.59
CA MET A 1 5.46 -3.31 0.77
C MET A 1 5.15 -4.36 1.81
N ILE A 2 4.51 -3.98 2.92
CA ILE A 2 4.12 -4.84 4.05
C ILE A 2 2.73 -4.41 4.53
N GLY A 3 2.04 -5.22 5.32
CA GLY A 3 0.68 -4.93 5.81
C GLY A 3 -0.42 -5.84 5.24
N GLY A 4 -0.18 -6.56 4.14
CA GLY A 4 -1.18 -7.42 3.52
C GLY A 4 -1.73 -8.48 4.48
N ASN A 5 -0.83 -9.35 4.95
CA ASN A 5 -1.18 -10.45 5.84
C ASN A 5 -1.54 -9.99 7.25
N ASP A 6 -0.97 -8.86 7.70
CA ASP A 6 -1.34 -8.25 8.99
C ASP A 6 -2.87 -8.03 9.08
N PHE A 7 -3.51 -7.62 7.98
CA PHE A 7 -4.96 -7.39 7.93
C PHE A 7 -5.76 -8.54 7.34
N CYS A 8 -5.18 -9.35 6.45
CA CYS A 8 -5.87 -10.48 5.83
C CYS A 8 -5.95 -11.71 6.72
N SER A 9 -4.94 -11.93 7.56
CA SER A 9 -4.76 -13.17 8.31
C SER A 9 -4.57 -12.95 9.80
N ASP A 10 -3.92 -11.86 10.25
CA ASP A 10 -3.46 -11.78 11.65
C ASP A 10 -4.35 -10.92 12.55
N VAL A 11 -4.93 -9.83 12.04
CA VAL A 11 -5.69 -8.84 12.85
C VAL A 11 -6.83 -9.46 13.63
N CYS A 12 -7.47 -10.50 13.10
CA CYS A 12 -8.63 -11.16 13.70
C CYS A 12 -8.28 -12.22 14.75
N TYR A 13 -6.99 -12.52 14.95
CA TYR A 13 -6.51 -13.38 16.03
C TYR A 13 -5.90 -12.59 17.20
N GLN A 14 -5.82 -11.26 17.08
CA GLN A 14 -5.30 -10.41 18.15
C GLN A 14 -6.34 -10.24 19.26
N THR A 15 -5.92 -10.44 20.51
CA THR A 15 -6.76 -10.19 21.70
C THR A 15 -7.29 -8.76 21.72
N ASN A 16 -6.45 -7.80 21.31
CA ASN A 16 -6.82 -6.40 21.14
C ASN A 16 -6.22 -5.85 19.83
N ALA A 17 -6.96 -5.99 18.73
CA ALA A 17 -6.53 -5.52 17.41
C ALA A 17 -6.19 -4.02 17.37
N THR A 18 -6.92 -3.19 18.14
CA THR A 18 -6.70 -1.73 18.18
C THR A 18 -5.38 -1.39 18.83
N GLU A 19 -5.06 -2.01 19.96
CA GLU A 19 -3.78 -1.83 20.64
C GLU A 19 -2.63 -2.40 19.82
N TRP A 20 -2.82 -3.58 19.22
CA TRP A 20 -1.83 -4.20 18.35
C TRP A 20 -1.41 -3.29 17.18
N ILE A 21 -2.37 -2.65 16.50
CA ILE A 21 -2.04 -1.69 15.43
C ILE A 21 -1.39 -0.42 15.98
N ASN A 22 -1.96 0.19 17.03
CA ASN A 22 -1.49 1.50 17.48
C ASN A 22 -0.17 1.45 18.27
N ARG A 23 0.20 0.30 18.83
CA ARG A 23 1.42 0.15 19.64
C ARG A 23 2.40 -0.82 19.00
N ASP A 24 1.99 -2.05 18.77
CA ASP A 24 2.92 -3.13 18.46
C ASP A 24 3.39 -3.04 17.00
N GLN A 25 2.49 -2.82 16.05
CA GLN A 25 2.83 -2.63 14.63
C GLN A 25 3.65 -1.35 14.39
N GLU A 26 3.34 -0.25 15.07
CA GLU A 26 4.20 0.94 15.02
C GLU A 26 5.60 0.64 15.56
N LYS A 27 5.69 -0.05 16.69
CA LYS A 27 6.96 -0.47 17.28
C LYS A 27 7.76 -1.35 16.32
N TYR A 28 7.13 -2.33 15.66
CA TYR A 28 7.81 -3.20 14.69
C TYR A 28 8.34 -2.41 13.48
N LEU A 29 7.56 -1.46 12.97
CA LEU A 29 8.01 -0.58 11.89
C LEU A 29 9.23 0.23 12.31
N LEU A 30 9.20 0.86 13.49
CA LEU A 30 10.33 1.63 14.02
C LEU A 30 11.57 0.78 14.26
N THR A 31 11.41 -0.39 14.88
CA THR A 31 12.51 -1.34 15.10
C THR A 31 13.15 -1.76 13.78
N THR A 32 12.33 -2.05 12.76
CA THR A 32 12.83 -2.42 11.43
C THR A 32 13.60 -1.26 10.80
N LEU A 33 13.03 -0.06 10.77
CA LEU A 33 13.70 1.10 10.15
C LEU A 33 15.00 1.48 10.87
N HIS A 34 15.06 1.39 12.20
CA HIS A 34 16.30 1.57 12.96
C HIS A 34 17.35 0.52 12.60
N TYR A 35 16.94 -0.74 12.47
CA TYR A 35 17.84 -1.82 12.05
C TYR A 35 18.39 -1.57 10.64
N LEU A 36 17.52 -1.27 9.68
CA LEU A 36 17.91 -0.95 8.29
C LEU A 36 18.87 0.24 8.25
N LYS A 37 18.60 1.31 9.00
CA LYS A 37 19.50 2.46 9.11
C LYS A 37 20.87 2.10 9.67
N LYS A 38 20.93 1.17 10.63
CA LYS A 38 22.18 0.71 11.24
C LYS A 38 23.04 -0.12 10.29
N VAL A 39 22.41 -0.95 9.45
CA VAL A 39 23.11 -1.99 8.66
C VAL A 39 23.27 -1.66 7.19
N MET A 40 22.52 -0.68 6.64
CA MET A 40 22.53 -0.34 5.22
C MET A 40 22.84 1.16 5.02
N PRO A 41 24.11 1.54 4.85
CA PRO A 41 24.46 2.92 4.50
C PRO A 41 24.03 3.25 3.06
N ARG A 42 23.89 4.54 2.75
CA ARG A 42 23.48 5.08 1.45
C ARG A 42 22.19 4.45 0.91
N THR A 43 21.17 4.37 1.77
CA THR A 43 19.93 3.65 1.46
C THR A 43 18.71 4.57 1.45
N LEU A 44 17.90 4.44 0.39
CA LEU A 44 16.54 4.95 0.31
C LEU A 44 15.56 3.81 0.58
N VAL A 45 14.70 3.96 1.59
CA VAL A 45 13.62 3.03 1.89
C VAL A 45 12.29 3.61 1.37
N ASN A 46 11.70 2.95 0.38
CA ASN A 46 10.36 3.26 -0.09
C ASN A 46 9.31 2.53 0.76
N LEU A 47 8.60 3.27 1.62
CA LEU A 47 7.56 2.74 2.47
C LEU A 47 6.22 2.75 1.71
N VAL A 48 5.85 1.58 1.18
CA VAL A 48 4.67 1.38 0.35
C VAL A 48 3.58 0.65 1.16
N PRO A 49 2.39 1.25 1.34
CA PRO A 49 1.26 0.59 2.02
C PRO A 49 0.68 -0.54 1.16
N SER A 50 -0.04 -1.45 1.80
CA SER A 50 -0.79 -2.50 1.11
C SER A 50 -1.93 -1.91 0.26
N PRO A 51 -2.29 -2.49 -0.91
CA PRO A 51 -3.41 -2.02 -1.71
C PRO A 51 -4.80 -2.38 -1.13
N LEU A 52 -4.85 -3.10 -0.01
CA LEU A 52 -6.07 -3.79 0.46
C LEU A 52 -7.29 -2.89 0.59
N ILE A 53 -7.21 -1.75 1.26
CA ILE A 53 -8.44 -1.02 1.59
C ILE A 53 -9.10 -0.33 0.41
N ASN A 54 -8.34 0.35 -0.45
CA ASN A 54 -8.99 1.13 -1.49
C ASN A 54 -9.19 0.27 -2.74
N LEU A 55 -8.16 -0.46 -3.17
CA LEU A 55 -8.26 -1.30 -4.35
C LEU A 55 -9.16 -2.52 -4.09
N SER A 56 -8.91 -3.32 -3.05
CA SER A 56 -9.70 -4.54 -2.84
C SER A 56 -11.18 -4.24 -2.51
N PHE A 57 -11.49 -3.20 -1.73
CA PHE A 57 -12.91 -2.86 -1.48
C PHE A 57 -13.60 -2.20 -2.67
N SER A 58 -12.86 -1.63 -3.63
CA SER A 58 -13.49 -1.20 -4.88
C SER A 58 -14.05 -2.38 -5.68
N ILE A 59 -13.48 -3.58 -5.52
CA ILE A 59 -13.98 -4.82 -6.12
C ILE A 59 -15.33 -5.22 -5.53
N ASP A 60 -15.58 -4.93 -4.24
CA ASP A 60 -16.87 -5.23 -3.58
C ASP A 60 -18.05 -4.47 -4.20
N LYS A 61 -17.76 -3.39 -4.94
CA LYS A 61 -18.78 -2.52 -5.57
C LYS A 61 -19.13 -2.94 -7.00
N VAL A 62 -18.52 -4.01 -7.52
CA VAL A 62 -18.71 -4.45 -8.89
C VAL A 62 -19.04 -5.94 -8.96
N GLN A 63 -19.55 -6.37 -10.12
CA GLN A 63 -19.80 -7.79 -10.37
C GLN A 63 -18.48 -8.52 -10.60
N ALA A 64 -17.95 -9.13 -9.53
CA ALA A 64 -16.72 -9.91 -9.55
C ALA A 64 -16.98 -11.38 -9.93
N PRO A 65 -16.04 -12.05 -10.64
CA PRO A 65 -16.10 -13.48 -10.93
C PRO A 65 -16.33 -14.35 -9.68
N LEU A 66 -16.94 -15.52 -9.88
CA LEU A 66 -17.18 -16.49 -8.80
C LEU A 66 -15.89 -16.89 -8.08
N THR A 67 -14.76 -16.96 -8.79
CA THR A 67 -13.46 -17.25 -8.18
C THR A 67 -13.10 -16.24 -7.09
N CYS A 68 -13.34 -14.94 -7.30
CA CYS A 68 -13.13 -13.92 -6.28
C CYS A 68 -14.00 -14.19 -5.04
N GLN A 69 -15.25 -14.62 -5.23
CA GLN A 69 -16.19 -14.83 -4.13
C GLN A 69 -15.79 -16.01 -3.23
N PHE A 70 -15.24 -17.07 -3.83
CA PHE A 70 -14.80 -18.26 -3.09
C PHE A 70 -13.41 -18.11 -2.49
N VAL A 71 -12.48 -17.46 -3.20
CA VAL A 71 -11.07 -17.45 -2.81
C VAL A 71 -10.73 -16.32 -1.84
N ARG A 72 -11.34 -15.12 -1.96
CA ARG A 72 -11.07 -14.00 -1.03
C ARG A 72 -11.33 -14.34 0.45
N PRO A 73 -12.41 -15.05 0.82
CA PRO A 73 -12.62 -15.50 2.21
C PRO A 73 -11.56 -16.48 2.73
N ILE A 74 -10.82 -17.16 1.83
CA ILE A 74 -9.76 -18.10 2.17
C ILE A 74 -8.44 -17.33 2.34
N GLU A 75 -8.01 -16.61 1.30
CA GLU A 75 -6.73 -15.89 1.25
C GLU A 75 -6.71 -14.66 2.17
N CYS A 76 -7.87 -14.07 2.47
CA CYS A 76 -7.99 -12.88 3.29
C CYS A 76 -9.19 -12.98 4.25
N SER A 77 -9.11 -14.02 5.08
CA SER A 77 -10.19 -14.47 5.96
C SER A 77 -10.65 -13.44 6.99
N CYS A 78 -9.75 -12.62 7.56
CA CYS A 78 -10.16 -11.59 8.52
C CYS A 78 -11.06 -10.51 7.88
N LEU A 79 -10.85 -10.18 6.59
CA LEU A 79 -11.61 -9.13 5.90
C LEU A 79 -12.82 -9.66 5.12
N TYR A 80 -12.77 -10.88 4.60
CA TYR A 80 -13.83 -11.44 3.75
C TYR A 80 -14.48 -12.70 4.31
N GLY A 81 -13.89 -13.34 5.31
CA GLY A 81 -14.43 -14.53 5.96
C GLY A 81 -15.76 -14.26 6.66
N PRO A 82 -16.74 -15.18 6.58
CA PRO A 82 -18.06 -15.00 7.20
C PRO A 82 -17.97 -14.88 8.74
N LYS A 83 -17.04 -15.63 9.36
CA LYS A 83 -16.78 -15.63 10.80
C LYS A 83 -16.51 -14.24 11.38
N TYR A 84 -15.86 -13.37 10.62
CA TYR A 84 -15.39 -12.06 11.08
C TYR A 84 -16.24 -10.89 10.56
N SER A 85 -17.42 -11.19 10.01
CA SER A 85 -18.28 -10.21 9.34
C SER A 85 -18.65 -9.01 10.20
N SER A 86 -18.90 -9.20 11.49
CA SER A 86 -19.24 -8.13 12.42
C SER A 86 -18.06 -7.20 12.75
N GLN A 87 -16.82 -7.68 12.68
CA GLN A 87 -15.62 -6.87 12.94
C GLN A 87 -14.98 -6.27 11.68
N ARG A 88 -15.46 -6.59 10.47
CA ARG A 88 -14.85 -6.10 9.21
C ARG A 88 -14.65 -4.60 9.21
N ASN A 89 -15.66 -3.81 9.57
CA ASN A 89 -15.55 -2.35 9.59
C ASN A 89 -14.46 -1.85 10.55
N LEU A 90 -14.25 -2.52 11.69
CA LEU A 90 -13.15 -2.22 12.59
C LEU A 90 -11.80 -2.51 11.90
N TYR A 91 -11.62 -3.69 11.30
CA TYR A 91 -10.37 -4.03 10.61
C TYR A 91 -10.09 -3.07 9.44
N ARG A 92 -11.14 -2.62 8.75
CA ARG A 92 -11.04 -1.56 7.73
C ARG A 92 -10.55 -0.23 8.31
N GLN A 93 -11.01 0.15 9.49
CA GLN A 93 -10.53 1.38 10.13
C GLN A 93 -9.08 1.23 10.62
N LEU A 94 -8.73 0.03 11.10
CA LEU A 94 -7.40 -0.28 11.60
C LEU A 94 -6.32 -0.29 10.50
N GLU A 95 -6.61 -0.77 9.29
CA GLU A 95 -5.63 -0.62 8.19
C GLU A 95 -5.45 0.83 7.78
N ARG A 96 -6.54 1.62 7.67
CA ARG A 96 -6.43 3.07 7.41
C ARG A 96 -5.58 3.76 8.47
N ARG A 97 -5.70 3.31 9.72
CA ARG A 97 -4.87 3.80 10.83
C ARG A 97 -3.41 3.40 10.65
N PHE A 98 -3.12 2.15 10.29
CA PHE A 98 -1.77 1.69 10.04
C PHE A 98 -1.10 2.41 8.86
N VAL A 99 -1.82 2.66 7.77
CA VAL A 99 -1.31 3.47 6.65
C VAL A 99 -0.94 4.89 7.10
N LYS A 100 -1.74 5.53 7.96
CA LYS A 100 -1.40 6.82 8.57
C LYS A 100 -0.20 6.73 9.52
N ILE A 101 -0.04 5.62 10.24
CA ILE A 101 1.14 5.36 11.07
C ILE A 101 2.39 5.26 10.17
N MET A 102 2.33 4.51 9.06
CA MET A 102 3.42 4.41 8.10
C MET A 102 3.83 5.78 7.55
N GLU A 103 2.86 6.58 7.12
CA GLU A 103 3.09 7.94 6.65
C GLU A 103 3.76 8.79 7.73
N ARG A 104 3.20 8.86 8.94
CA ARG A 104 3.76 9.62 10.06
C ARG A 104 5.17 9.17 10.42
N VAL A 105 5.40 7.85 10.50
CA VAL A 105 6.73 7.29 10.82
C VAL A 105 7.76 7.66 9.76
N SER A 106 7.36 7.70 8.48
CA SER A 106 8.25 8.14 7.40
C SER A 106 8.69 9.59 7.46
N HIS A 107 8.00 10.45 8.24
CA HIS A 107 8.32 11.86 8.43
C HIS A 107 9.22 12.11 9.65
N ARG A 108 9.57 11.07 10.41
CA ARG A 108 10.30 11.26 11.66
C ARG A 108 11.76 11.66 11.37
N PRO A 109 12.29 12.74 11.97
CA PRO A 109 13.62 13.27 11.67
C PRO A 109 14.75 12.24 11.81
N GLU A 110 14.64 11.29 12.74
CA GLU A 110 15.64 10.26 12.95
C GLU A 110 15.86 9.34 11.75
N PHE A 111 14.95 9.32 10.78
CA PHE A 111 15.07 8.52 9.55
C PHE A 111 15.59 9.30 8.36
N HIS A 112 16.06 10.55 8.55
CA HIS A 112 16.61 11.36 7.47
C HIS A 112 18.04 11.79 7.82
N SER A 113 19.00 11.30 7.03
CA SER A 113 20.39 11.73 7.02
C SER A 113 20.95 11.65 5.60
N ASN A 114 22.19 12.10 5.41
CA ASN A 114 22.87 12.02 4.10
C ASN A 114 23.01 10.58 3.58
N ASP A 115 23.05 9.59 4.48
CA ASP A 115 23.25 8.17 4.15
C ASP A 115 21.98 7.32 4.27
N PHE A 116 20.88 7.85 4.80
CA PHE A 116 19.67 7.04 4.97
C PHE A 116 18.43 7.92 4.94
N THR A 117 17.44 7.54 4.13
CA THR A 117 16.17 8.23 4.12
C THR A 117 15.00 7.28 3.87
N VAL A 118 13.88 7.52 4.54
CA VAL A 118 12.62 6.79 4.33
C VAL A 118 11.66 7.72 3.60
N VAL A 119 10.96 7.24 2.58
CA VAL A 119 9.96 8.02 1.85
C VAL A 119 8.69 7.20 1.74
N TYR A 120 7.57 7.75 2.21
CA TYR A 120 6.25 7.15 2.03
C TYR A 120 5.75 7.39 0.60
N GLN A 121 5.19 6.35 -0.02
CA GLN A 121 4.74 6.36 -1.42
C GLN A 121 3.22 6.11 -1.46
N PRO A 122 2.39 7.16 -1.54
CA PRO A 122 0.94 7.08 -1.37
C PRO A 122 0.14 6.62 -2.60
N PHE A 123 0.75 6.13 -3.68
CA PHE A 123 0.05 5.77 -4.93
C PHE A 123 -1.11 4.75 -4.79
N TYR A 124 -1.26 4.08 -3.64
CA TYR A 124 -2.43 3.24 -3.33
C TYR A 124 -3.51 3.91 -2.46
N ARG A 125 -3.27 5.10 -1.91
CA ARG A 125 -4.11 5.75 -0.89
C ARG A 125 -5.55 5.98 -1.37
N ASP A 126 -5.74 6.24 -2.65
CA ASP A 126 -7.02 6.49 -3.29
C ASP A 126 -7.23 5.55 -4.50
N ALA A 127 -6.51 4.42 -4.55
CA ALA A 127 -6.57 3.47 -5.65
C ALA A 127 -7.92 2.75 -5.75
N SER A 128 -8.35 2.47 -6.98
CA SER A 128 -9.55 1.68 -7.26
C SER A 128 -9.34 0.88 -8.55
N ILE A 129 -10.21 -0.10 -8.79
CA ILE A 129 -10.23 -0.82 -10.06
C ILE A 129 -10.51 0.12 -11.23
N PHE A 130 -9.82 -0.12 -12.34
CA PHE A 130 -10.06 0.65 -13.56
C PHE A 130 -11.41 0.28 -14.18
N HIS A 131 -11.90 1.17 -15.05
CA HIS A 131 -13.09 0.94 -15.84
C HIS A 131 -12.71 1.06 -17.32
N ARG A 132 -13.13 0.08 -18.10
CA ARG A 132 -12.94 0.06 -19.55
C ARG A 132 -13.79 1.14 -20.22
N ARG A 133 -13.53 1.40 -21.51
CA ARG A 133 -14.29 2.36 -22.33
C ARG A 133 -15.79 2.06 -22.40
N ASP A 134 -16.20 0.80 -22.23
CA ASP A 134 -17.60 0.37 -22.18
C ASP A 134 -18.22 0.49 -20.76
N GLY A 135 -17.50 1.09 -19.81
CA GLY A 135 -17.93 1.28 -18.42
C GLY A 135 -17.80 0.04 -17.55
N LYS A 136 -17.32 -1.10 -18.08
CA LYS A 136 -17.17 -2.33 -17.29
C LYS A 136 -15.92 -2.30 -16.42
N PRO A 137 -15.96 -2.89 -15.21
CA PRO A 137 -14.78 -3.00 -14.36
C PRO A 137 -13.68 -3.80 -15.04
N ASP A 138 -12.45 -3.29 -14.99
CA ASP A 138 -11.26 -4.03 -15.39
C ASP A 138 -10.61 -4.68 -14.16
N LEU A 139 -10.94 -5.95 -13.96
CA LEU A 139 -10.35 -6.77 -12.89
C LEU A 139 -9.03 -7.42 -13.31
N SER A 140 -8.50 -7.17 -14.52
CA SER A 140 -7.26 -7.80 -14.99
C SER A 140 -6.01 -7.36 -14.23
N ILE A 141 -6.10 -6.31 -13.39
CA ILE A 141 -5.03 -5.92 -12.46
C ILE A 141 -4.95 -6.82 -11.22
N MET A 142 -5.97 -7.66 -10.98
CA MET A 142 -6.00 -8.62 -9.90
C MET A 142 -5.75 -10.04 -10.42
N ALA A 143 -5.16 -10.88 -9.58
CA ALA A 143 -5.07 -12.31 -9.83
C ALA A 143 -6.44 -12.98 -9.71
N ILE A 144 -6.51 -14.28 -10.01
CA ILE A 144 -7.76 -15.06 -9.99
C ILE A 144 -8.44 -15.08 -8.61
N ASP A 145 -7.64 -14.92 -7.55
CA ASP A 145 -8.08 -14.84 -6.15
C ASP A 145 -8.67 -13.49 -5.76
N CYS A 146 -8.42 -12.44 -6.54
CA CYS A 146 -8.87 -11.06 -6.29
C CYS A 146 -8.40 -10.48 -4.94
N VAL A 147 -7.29 -11.01 -4.42
CA VAL A 147 -6.53 -10.54 -3.25
C VAL A 147 -5.14 -10.08 -3.71
N HIS A 148 -4.46 -10.90 -4.50
CA HIS A 148 -3.14 -10.60 -5.04
C HIS A 148 -3.26 -9.83 -6.37
N LEU A 149 -2.22 -9.07 -6.68
CA LEU A 149 -2.09 -8.41 -7.97
C LEU A 149 -1.74 -9.44 -9.04
N SER A 150 -2.27 -9.26 -10.25
CA SER A 150 -1.79 -10.01 -11.41
C SER A 150 -0.43 -9.47 -11.87
N GLN A 151 0.17 -10.10 -12.89
CA GLN A 151 1.33 -9.53 -13.58
C GLN A 151 1.07 -8.09 -14.06
N LYS A 152 -0.12 -7.81 -14.61
CA LYS A 152 -0.54 -6.46 -15.02
C LYS A 152 -0.63 -5.54 -13.80
N GLY A 153 -1.23 -5.99 -12.70
CA GLY A 153 -1.33 -5.23 -11.46
C GLY A 153 0.03 -4.85 -10.88
N HIS A 154 0.99 -5.80 -10.88
CA HIS A 154 2.36 -5.52 -10.48
C HIS A 154 3.04 -4.49 -11.39
N ALA A 155 2.85 -4.56 -12.71
CA ALA A 155 3.39 -3.58 -13.64
C ALA A 155 2.81 -2.17 -13.39
N VAL A 156 1.48 -2.07 -13.21
CA VAL A 156 0.80 -0.80 -12.85
C VAL A 156 1.34 -0.23 -11.54
N SER A 157 1.54 -1.08 -10.55
CA SER A 157 2.02 -0.68 -9.23
C SER A 157 3.49 -0.24 -9.25
N ALA A 158 4.33 -0.91 -10.05
CA ALA A 158 5.71 -0.53 -10.27
C ALA A 158 5.80 0.84 -10.99
N ASN A 159 4.95 1.06 -12.00
CA ASN A 159 4.83 2.34 -12.70
C ASN A 159 4.38 3.46 -11.74
N GLY A 160 3.38 3.18 -10.89
CA GLY A 160 2.91 4.11 -9.86
C GLY A 160 4.03 4.49 -8.89
N LEU A 161 4.74 3.51 -8.34
CA LEU A 161 5.91 3.73 -7.47
C LEU A 161 7.01 4.55 -8.17
N TRP A 162 7.32 4.22 -9.43
CA TRP A 162 8.33 4.94 -10.21
C TRP A 162 8.00 6.43 -10.34
N ASN A 163 6.77 6.75 -10.75
CA ASN A 163 6.32 8.14 -10.84
C ASN A 163 6.37 8.83 -9.47
N ASN A 164 5.88 8.17 -8.43
CA ASN A 164 5.92 8.67 -7.05
C ASN A 164 7.35 8.98 -6.56
N MET A 165 8.35 8.19 -6.95
CA MET A 165 9.76 8.47 -6.64
C MET A 165 10.29 9.73 -7.33
N LEU A 166 9.69 10.17 -8.44
CA LEU A 166 10.08 11.37 -9.17
C LEU A 166 9.22 12.61 -8.85
N GLU A 167 8.20 12.44 -8.01
CA GLU A 167 7.31 13.51 -7.55
C GLU A 167 7.76 14.12 -6.22
N PRO A 168 7.65 15.45 -6.04
CA PRO A 168 7.94 16.10 -4.76
C PRO A 168 7.17 15.45 -3.61
N THR A 169 7.80 15.29 -2.44
CA THR A 169 7.22 14.57 -1.30
C THR A 169 5.84 15.07 -0.86
N ARG A 170 5.56 16.37 -0.99
CA ARG A 170 4.25 16.98 -0.64
C ARG A 170 3.18 16.88 -1.73
N HIS A 171 3.56 16.48 -2.95
CA HIS A 171 2.69 16.49 -4.13
C HIS A 171 2.74 15.15 -4.88
N LYS A 172 2.83 14.05 -4.13
CA LYS A 172 2.82 12.70 -4.71
C LYS A 172 1.41 12.30 -5.15
N THR A 173 1.33 11.62 -6.29
CA THR A 173 0.12 10.99 -6.81
C THR A 173 -0.38 9.93 -5.84
N THR A 174 -1.70 9.86 -5.63
CA THR A 174 -2.31 8.99 -4.62
C THR A 174 -3.25 7.93 -5.18
N VAL A 175 -3.43 7.92 -6.50
CA VAL A 175 -4.26 6.98 -7.27
C VAL A 175 -3.38 6.11 -8.16
N LEU A 176 -3.90 4.96 -8.59
CA LEU A 176 -3.32 4.21 -9.70
C LEU A 176 -3.79 4.81 -11.02
N ARG A 177 -2.92 4.75 -12.03
CA ARG A 177 -3.20 5.08 -13.44
C ARG A 177 -3.06 3.84 -14.30
N GLU A 178 -3.62 3.86 -15.51
CA GLU A 178 -3.38 2.77 -16.45
C GLU A 178 -1.87 2.64 -16.75
N LEU A 179 -1.45 1.42 -17.07
CA LEU A 179 -0.04 1.14 -17.34
C LEU A 179 0.47 2.04 -18.48
N PHE A 180 1.56 2.77 -18.24
CA PHE A 180 2.15 3.73 -19.17
C PHE A 180 1.26 4.92 -19.58
N GLU A 181 0.12 5.16 -18.93
CA GLU A 181 -0.65 6.42 -19.09
C GLU A 181 0.21 7.63 -18.71
N GLU A 182 0.99 7.48 -17.64
CA GLU A 182 2.01 8.43 -17.21
C GLU A 182 3.29 7.66 -16.90
N PHE A 183 4.41 8.06 -17.47
CA PHE A 183 5.74 7.53 -17.13
C PHE A 183 6.73 8.68 -17.03
N ARG A 184 7.09 9.05 -15.79
CA ARG A 184 7.97 10.20 -15.54
C ARG A 184 9.42 9.83 -15.84
N CYS A 185 10.11 10.78 -16.45
CA CYS A 185 11.55 10.72 -16.68
C CYS A 185 12.25 11.83 -15.88
N PRO A 186 13.46 11.59 -15.35
CA PRO A 186 14.30 12.65 -14.81
C PRO A 186 14.57 13.75 -15.85
N THR A 187 14.72 14.98 -15.39
CA THR A 187 15.02 16.16 -16.21
C THR A 187 16.33 16.80 -15.76
N PRO A 188 16.99 17.64 -16.58
CA PRO A 188 18.16 18.39 -16.11
C PRO A 188 17.89 19.21 -14.84
N GLU A 189 16.67 19.76 -14.69
CA GLU A 189 16.26 20.53 -13.52
C GLU A 189 15.98 19.64 -12.30
N ASN A 190 15.56 18.39 -12.53
CA ASN A 190 15.24 17.41 -11.49
C ASN A 190 15.77 16.02 -11.86
N PRO A 191 17.10 15.80 -11.74
CA PRO A 191 17.73 14.58 -12.24
C PRO A 191 17.70 13.41 -11.25
N TYR A 192 17.23 13.63 -10.01
CA TYR A 192 17.32 12.67 -8.91
C TYR A 192 15.94 12.23 -8.39
N ILE A 193 15.92 11.07 -7.75
CA ILE A 193 14.78 10.61 -6.94
C ILE A 193 14.49 11.65 -5.84
N ARG A 194 13.20 11.92 -5.63
CA ARG A 194 12.67 12.89 -4.68
C ARG A 194 12.62 12.32 -3.27
N THR A 195 13.31 12.99 -2.37
CA THR A 195 13.38 12.75 -0.94
C THR A 195 12.98 14.00 -0.19
N TYR A 196 12.96 13.97 1.14
CA TYR A 196 12.68 15.16 1.95
C TYR A 196 13.71 16.30 1.78
N TYR A 197 14.94 16.01 1.33
CA TYR A 197 15.99 17.03 1.18
C TYR A 197 15.94 17.79 -0.15
N ASN A 198 15.37 17.19 -1.20
CA ASN A 198 15.39 17.71 -2.56
C ASN A 198 13.98 17.75 -3.19
N SER A 199 12.94 17.93 -2.37
CA SER A 199 11.54 18.08 -2.80
C SER A 199 10.98 19.45 -2.47
#